data_AF-A0A7K1J174-F1
#
_entry.id   AF-A0A7K1J174-F1
#
_cell.length_a   1.000
_cell.length_b   1.000
_cell.length_c   1.000
_cell.angle_alpha   90.00
_cell.angle_beta   90.00
_cell.angle_gamma   90.00
#
_symmetry.space_group_name_H-M   'P 1'
#
loop_
_entity.id
_entity.type
_entity.pdbx_description
1 polymer ?
#
loop_
_entity_poly.entity_id
_entity_poly.type
_entity_poly.pdbx_seq_one_letter_code
_entity_poly.pdbx_strand_id
1 'polypeptide(L)'
;MRRTFAIGIIVALSGLVACSSSKDSTNVPQPSVVETEAPATEAPVTEAPTTTEVAEPLQILVTNDDGIGGDGIDVIVQALLQLDNVVVTVVAPLENQSGTGGKTTNGALTVTDATTKSGYAAKAVAGFPADTIVWAIDQHGIDFVPDLVVSGINNGQN
;
A
#
# COMPACT_ATOMS: atom_id res chain seq x y z
N MET A 1 -14.99 -28.05 46.82
CA MET A 1 -13.72 -27.60 47.42
C MET A 1 -13.33 -26.28 46.79
N ARG A 2 -13.31 -25.21 47.59
CA ARG A 2 -12.90 -23.86 47.19
C ARG A 2 -11.41 -23.71 47.46
N ARG A 3 -10.63 -23.24 46.47
CA ARG A 3 -9.37 -22.49 46.70
C ARG A 3 -9.21 -21.42 45.63
N THR A 4 -9.74 -20.26 45.98
CA THR A 4 -9.43 -18.94 45.47
C THR A 4 -7.95 -18.65 45.68
N PHE A 5 -7.26 -18.10 44.68
CA PHE A 5 -6.12 -17.21 44.90
C PHE A 5 -6.25 -16.02 43.95
N ALA A 6 -6.06 -14.85 44.52
CA ALA A 6 -6.29 -13.55 43.93
C ALA A 6 -5.01 -12.71 44.05
N ILE A 7 -5.00 -11.62 43.30
CA ILE A 7 -4.29 -10.34 43.50
C ILE A 7 -2.88 -10.24 42.88
N GLY A 8 -2.71 -9.18 42.07
CA GLY A 8 -1.40 -8.57 41.86
C GLY A 8 -1.22 -7.62 40.68
N ILE A 9 -2.14 -6.67 40.41
CA ILE A 9 -1.79 -5.46 39.63
C ILE A 9 -1.34 -4.39 40.62
N ILE A 10 -0.09 -3.90 40.48
CA ILE A 10 0.30 -2.56 40.92
C ILE A 10 1.25 -1.97 39.87
N VAL A 11 0.82 -0.84 39.31
CA VAL A 11 1.54 0.08 38.44
C VAL A 11 2.16 1.19 39.31
N ALA A 12 3.24 1.79 38.78
CA ALA A 12 3.78 3.13 39.06
C ALA A 12 4.98 3.24 40.03
N LEU A 13 6.10 3.72 39.47
CA LEU A 13 7.02 4.79 39.93
C LEU A 13 8.20 4.78 38.92
N SER A 14 8.88 5.85 38.49
CA SER A 14 8.95 7.27 38.82
C SER A 14 9.92 7.90 37.81
N GLY A 15 9.76 9.17 37.47
CA GLY A 15 10.73 9.90 36.63
C GLY A 15 10.30 11.32 36.33
N LEU A 16 10.02 12.09 37.37
CA LEU A 16 9.76 13.54 37.31
C LEU A 16 11.10 14.27 37.09
N VAL A 17 11.22 15.06 36.01
CA VAL A 17 12.24 16.11 35.90
C VAL A 17 11.50 17.43 35.76
N ALA A 18 11.66 18.27 36.78
CA ALA A 18 11.22 19.65 36.83
C ALA A 18 12.47 20.57 36.93
N CYS A 19 12.26 21.84 36.58
CA CYS A 19 13.13 23.04 36.62
C CYS A 19 13.33 23.59 35.19
N SER A 20 13.13 24.87 34.85
CA SER A 20 12.91 26.08 35.64
C SER A 20 12.31 27.18 34.73
N SER A 21 11.67 28.17 35.35
CA SER A 21 11.00 29.32 34.77
C SER A 21 11.96 30.39 34.22
N SER A 22 11.57 31.14 33.17
CA SER A 22 11.77 32.60 33.05
C SER A 22 11.09 33.23 31.81
N LYS A 23 10.06 34.04 32.08
CA LYS A 23 9.75 35.40 31.59
C LYS A 23 10.07 35.84 30.13
N ASP A 24 8.97 36.26 29.48
CA ASP A 24 8.68 37.64 29.04
C ASP A 24 9.31 38.24 27.76
N SER A 25 8.38 38.71 26.90
CA SER A 25 8.44 39.80 25.90
C SER A 25 9.65 39.95 24.98
N THR A 26 9.41 39.92 23.66
CA THR A 26 9.29 41.14 22.83
C THR A 26 9.12 40.81 21.34
N ASN A 27 8.00 41.29 20.78
CA ASN A 27 7.89 42.03 19.52
C ASN A 27 8.77 41.61 18.32
N VAL A 28 8.19 40.87 17.37
CA VAL A 28 8.71 40.79 15.99
C VAL A 28 7.75 41.54 15.06
N PRO A 29 8.14 42.66 14.45
CA PRO A 29 7.32 43.36 13.46
C PRO A 29 7.28 42.61 12.13
N GLN A 30 6.08 42.47 11.56
CA GLN A 30 5.86 42.03 10.18
C GLN A 30 6.34 43.13 9.20
N PRO A 31 7.09 42.79 8.13
CA PRO A 31 7.26 43.71 7.02
C PRO A 31 6.08 43.56 6.05
N SER A 32 5.29 44.62 5.98
CA SER A 32 4.37 44.93 4.90
C SER A 32 5.16 45.23 3.62
N VAL A 33 4.91 44.47 2.57
CA VAL A 33 5.36 44.81 1.21
C VAL A 33 4.14 45.08 0.33
N VAL A 34 4.19 46.32 -0.16
CA VAL A 34 3.26 47.08 -0.97
C VAL A 34 2.86 46.35 -2.26
N GLU A 35 1.55 46.30 -2.50
CA GLU A 35 0.93 46.04 -3.80
C GLU A 35 1.35 47.09 -4.83
N THR A 36 1.71 46.66 -6.03
CA THR A 36 1.78 47.53 -7.20
C THR A 36 1.29 46.75 -8.41
N GLU A 37 0.05 47.01 -8.81
CA GLU A 37 -0.49 46.66 -10.12
C GLU A 37 -0.05 47.67 -11.19
N ALA A 38 0.29 47.17 -12.38
CA ALA A 38 0.26 47.89 -13.64
C ALA A 38 0.21 46.86 -14.81
N PRO A 39 -0.20 47.22 -16.04
CA PRO A 39 -1.47 46.81 -16.63
C PRO A 39 -1.36 45.77 -17.76
N ALA A 40 -2.52 45.27 -18.17
CA ALA A 40 -2.77 44.26 -19.19
C ALA A 40 -2.13 44.50 -20.56
N THR A 41 -1.77 43.40 -21.23
CA THR A 41 -1.80 43.29 -22.70
C THR A 41 -2.22 41.86 -23.03
N GLU A 42 -3.51 41.70 -23.35
CA GLU A 42 -4.07 40.50 -23.96
C GLU A 42 -3.48 40.34 -25.38
N ALA A 43 -2.83 39.21 -25.62
CA ALA A 43 -2.67 38.66 -26.96
C ALA A 43 -3.65 37.50 -27.10
N PRO A 44 -4.35 37.33 -28.24
CA PRO A 44 -5.28 36.23 -28.42
C PRO A 44 -4.48 34.95 -28.62
N VAL A 45 -4.34 34.15 -27.57
CA VAL A 45 -3.80 32.80 -27.71
C VAL A 45 -4.91 31.94 -28.29
N THR A 46 -4.70 31.53 -29.53
CA THR A 46 -5.57 30.57 -30.22
C THR A 46 -5.59 29.27 -29.43
N GLU A 47 -6.71 28.97 -28.77
CA GLU A 47 -6.95 27.67 -28.16
C GLU A 47 -7.07 26.63 -29.30
N ALA A 48 -5.98 25.90 -29.53
CA ALA A 48 -6.06 24.65 -30.26
C ALA A 48 -6.87 23.67 -29.39
N PRO A 49 -7.74 22.83 -29.97
CA PRO A 49 -8.48 21.85 -29.19
C PRO A 49 -7.47 20.85 -28.62
N THR A 50 -7.25 20.90 -27.31
CA THR A 50 -6.62 19.80 -26.60
C THR A 50 -7.62 18.65 -26.63
N THR A 51 -7.45 17.76 -27.61
CA THR A 51 -8.09 16.44 -27.56
C THR A 51 -7.57 15.75 -26.32
N THR A 52 -8.37 15.75 -25.26
CA THR A 52 -8.17 14.91 -24.09
C THR A 52 -8.35 13.47 -24.53
N GLU A 53 -7.28 12.83 -25.00
CA GLU A 53 -7.24 11.37 -25.02
C GLU A 53 -7.31 10.90 -23.57
N VAL A 54 -8.38 10.17 -23.24
CA VAL A 54 -8.50 9.51 -21.94
C VAL A 54 -7.46 8.41 -21.94
N ALA A 55 -6.42 8.54 -21.11
CA ALA A 55 -5.39 7.52 -20.98
C ALA A 55 -6.02 6.23 -20.44
N GLU A 56 -5.73 5.09 -21.09
CA GLU A 56 -6.13 3.76 -20.63
C GLU A 56 -5.67 3.53 -19.17
N PRO A 57 -6.46 2.81 -18.35
CA PRO A 57 -6.12 2.57 -16.96
C PRO A 57 -4.90 1.64 -16.83
N LEU A 58 -4.06 1.90 -15.82
CA LEU A 58 -2.88 1.11 -15.52
C LEU A 58 -3.29 -0.23 -14.88
N GLN A 59 -2.92 -1.35 -15.51
CA GLN A 59 -3.19 -2.69 -15.03
C GLN A 59 -2.09 -3.16 -14.07
N ILE A 60 -2.40 -3.26 -12.78
CA ILE A 60 -1.44 -3.64 -11.73
C ILE A 60 -1.73 -5.04 -11.20
N LEU A 61 -0.74 -5.93 -11.27
CA LEU A 61 -0.76 -7.23 -10.61
C LEU A 61 -0.05 -7.14 -9.26
N VAL A 62 -0.72 -7.56 -8.18
CA VAL A 62 -0.17 -7.55 -6.81
C VAL A 62 0.03 -8.97 -6.31
N THR A 63 1.19 -9.24 -5.71
CA THR A 63 1.57 -10.51 -5.09
C THR A 63 2.41 -10.30 -3.82
N ASN A 64 2.81 -11.37 -3.15
CA ASN A 64 3.77 -11.37 -2.03
C ASN A 64 4.34 -12.78 -1.79
N ASP A 65 5.21 -12.92 -0.79
CA ASP A 65 5.62 -14.22 -0.25
C ASP A 65 4.95 -14.57 1.09
N ASP A 66 4.39 -13.60 1.83
CA ASP A 66 3.67 -13.85 3.09
C ASP A 66 2.31 -14.55 2.93
N GLY A 67 1.81 -14.66 1.68
CA GLY A 67 0.53 -15.27 1.34
C GLY A 67 -0.65 -14.28 1.33
N ILE A 68 -1.78 -14.73 0.78
CA ILE A 68 -2.97 -13.90 0.53
C ILE A 68 -3.59 -13.31 1.82
N GLY A 69 -3.38 -13.98 2.95
CA GLY A 69 -3.80 -13.52 4.28
C GLY A 69 -2.81 -12.56 4.96
N GLY A 70 -1.72 -12.16 4.29
CA GLY A 70 -0.73 -11.23 4.85
C GLY A 70 -1.29 -9.82 5.07
N ASP A 71 -0.81 -9.12 6.11
CA ASP A 71 -1.21 -7.73 6.36
C ASP A 71 -0.65 -6.78 5.29
N GLY A 72 0.60 -6.99 4.85
CA GLY A 72 1.26 -6.08 3.93
C GLY A 72 0.67 -6.08 2.51
N ILE A 73 0.19 -7.24 2.02
CA ILE A 73 -0.51 -7.30 0.73
C ILE A 73 -1.88 -6.62 0.81
N ASP A 74 -2.57 -6.72 1.95
CA ASP A 74 -3.84 -6.01 2.14
C ASP A 74 -3.63 -4.49 2.15
N VAL A 75 -2.62 -4.02 2.89
CA VAL A 75 -2.28 -2.58 2.96
C VAL A 75 -1.95 -2.01 1.58
N ILE A 76 -1.13 -2.70 0.79
CA ILE A 76 -0.74 -2.17 -0.53
C ILE A 76 -1.91 -2.16 -1.51
N VAL A 77 -2.78 -3.19 -1.46
CA VAL A 77 -4.01 -3.21 -2.26
C VAL A 77 -4.90 -2.03 -1.87
N GLN A 78 -5.14 -1.81 -0.57
CA GLN A 78 -5.93 -0.67 -0.12
C GLN A 78 -5.34 0.69 -0.54
N ALA A 79 -4.01 0.82 -0.56
CA ALA A 79 -3.34 2.03 -1.01
C ALA A 79 -3.47 2.25 -2.52
N LEU A 80 -3.29 1.20 -3.33
CA LEU A 80 -3.41 1.27 -4.80
C LEU A 80 -4.83 1.62 -5.24
N LEU A 81 -5.85 1.15 -4.51
CA LEU A 81 -7.26 1.45 -4.78
C LEU A 81 -7.62 2.93 -4.57
N GLN A 82 -6.75 3.74 -3.94
CA GLN A 82 -6.94 5.20 -3.82
C GLN A 82 -6.45 5.98 -5.03
N LEU A 83 -5.78 5.32 -5.99
CA LEU A 83 -5.24 5.96 -7.18
C LEU A 83 -6.29 5.99 -8.28
N ASP A 84 -6.38 7.13 -8.96
CA ASP A 84 -7.19 7.26 -10.16
C ASP A 84 -6.57 6.49 -11.34
N ASN A 85 -7.41 6.00 -12.23
CA ASN A 85 -7.00 5.33 -13.47
C ASN A 85 -6.10 4.10 -13.26
N VAL A 86 -6.36 3.32 -12.20
CA VAL A 86 -5.67 2.08 -11.87
C VAL A 86 -6.68 0.94 -11.74
N VAL A 87 -6.32 -0.23 -12.27
CA VAL A 87 -7.04 -1.48 -12.06
C VAL A 87 -6.10 -2.45 -11.35
N VAL A 88 -6.52 -2.93 -10.19
CA VAL A 88 -5.73 -3.86 -9.37
C VAL A 88 -6.22 -5.28 -9.59
N THR A 89 -5.31 -6.24 -9.72
CA THR A 89 -5.59 -7.67 -9.66
C THR A 89 -4.64 -8.31 -8.66
N VAL A 90 -5.16 -9.18 -7.79
CA VAL A 90 -4.38 -9.80 -6.71
C VAL A 90 -4.26 -11.30 -6.96
N VAL A 91 -3.02 -11.78 -7.05
CA VAL A 91 -2.68 -13.20 -7.12
C VAL A 91 -1.53 -13.47 -6.15
N ALA A 92 -1.77 -14.27 -5.12
CA ALA A 92 -0.78 -14.52 -4.08
C ALA A 92 -0.75 -15.99 -3.67
N PRO A 93 0.32 -16.46 -2.99
CA PRO A 93 0.32 -17.81 -2.43
C PRO A 93 -0.83 -17.97 -1.43
N LEU A 94 -1.40 -19.18 -1.36
CA LEU A 94 -2.46 -19.50 -0.40
C LEU A 94 -1.97 -19.38 1.06
N GLU A 95 -0.72 -19.74 1.29
CA GLU A 95 -0.07 -19.75 2.61
C GLU A 95 1.22 -18.90 2.57
N ASN A 96 1.80 -18.63 3.75
CA ASN A 96 3.10 -17.98 3.82
C ASN A 96 4.21 -18.87 3.22
N GLN A 97 5.02 -18.27 2.36
CA GLN A 97 6.14 -18.87 1.63
C GLN A 97 7.40 -17.99 1.74
N SER A 98 7.60 -17.24 2.82
CA SER A 98 8.81 -16.42 2.99
C SER A 98 10.08 -17.26 2.96
N GLY A 99 11.16 -16.72 2.36
CA GLY A 99 12.44 -17.41 2.24
C GLY A 99 12.48 -18.56 1.22
N THR A 100 11.49 -18.65 0.32
CA THR A 100 11.41 -19.68 -0.72
C THR A 100 11.93 -19.22 -2.09
N GLY A 101 12.81 -18.22 -2.10
CA GLY A 101 13.29 -17.55 -3.32
C GLY A 101 13.58 -18.49 -4.50
N GLY A 102 12.93 -18.22 -5.63
CA GLY A 102 13.12 -18.95 -6.89
C GLY A 102 12.53 -20.36 -6.95
N LYS A 103 11.81 -20.83 -5.93
CA LYS A 103 11.12 -22.13 -5.98
C LYS A 103 9.85 -22.06 -6.81
N THR A 104 9.55 -23.16 -7.49
CA THR A 104 8.31 -23.39 -8.24
C THR A 104 7.76 -24.76 -7.93
N THR A 105 6.46 -24.94 -8.13
CA THR A 105 5.77 -26.22 -7.97
C THR A 105 5.87 -27.00 -9.28
N ASN A 106 6.18 -28.29 -9.18
CA ASN A 106 6.17 -29.17 -10.35
C ASN A 106 4.75 -29.60 -10.68
N GLY A 107 4.36 -29.48 -11.95
CA GLY A 107 3.06 -29.93 -12.44
C GLY A 107 1.99 -28.84 -12.40
N ALA A 108 0.73 -29.26 -12.29
CA ALA A 108 -0.40 -28.34 -12.33
C ALA A 108 -0.56 -27.57 -11.02
N LEU A 109 -0.78 -26.27 -11.12
CA LEU A 109 -1.05 -25.39 -9.98
C LEU A 109 -2.53 -25.46 -9.61
N THR A 110 -2.81 -25.54 -8.31
CA THR A 110 -4.18 -25.39 -7.81
C THR A 110 -4.42 -23.94 -7.44
N VAL A 111 -5.49 -23.36 -7.99
CA VAL A 111 -5.85 -21.96 -7.78
C VAL A 111 -7.30 -21.87 -7.34
N THR A 112 -7.55 -21.07 -6.32
CA THR A 112 -8.88 -20.88 -5.73
C THR A 112 -9.24 -19.41 -5.66
N ASP A 113 -10.53 -19.10 -5.72
CA ASP A 113 -11.03 -17.78 -5.35
C ASP A 113 -10.73 -17.50 -3.88
N ALA A 114 -10.30 -16.27 -3.59
CA ALA A 114 -9.95 -15.81 -2.26
C ALA A 114 -10.26 -14.33 -2.12
N THR A 115 -10.04 -13.81 -0.91
CA THR A 115 -10.05 -12.37 -0.66
C THR A 115 -8.86 -11.95 0.18
N THR A 116 -8.38 -10.72 -0.01
CA THR A 116 -7.48 -10.10 0.97
C THR A 116 -8.20 -9.91 2.31
N LYS A 117 -7.47 -9.49 3.35
CA LYS A 117 -8.05 -9.26 4.69
C LYS A 117 -9.19 -8.24 4.71
N SER A 118 -9.09 -7.20 3.89
CA SER A 118 -10.13 -6.18 3.71
C SER A 118 -11.27 -6.62 2.77
N GLY A 119 -11.25 -7.88 2.30
CA GLY A 119 -12.31 -8.46 1.47
C GLY A 119 -12.18 -8.19 -0.03
N TYR A 120 -11.01 -7.71 -0.50
CA TYR A 120 -10.79 -7.47 -1.93
C TYR A 120 -10.65 -8.80 -2.68
N ALA A 121 -11.33 -8.94 -3.83
CA ALA A 121 -11.32 -10.17 -4.60
C ALA A 121 -9.91 -10.52 -5.10
N ALA A 122 -9.53 -11.79 -4.96
CA ALA A 122 -8.19 -12.27 -5.28
C ALA A 122 -8.21 -13.73 -5.76
N LYS A 123 -7.07 -14.16 -6.29
CA LYS A 123 -6.77 -15.58 -6.54
C LYS A 123 -5.67 -16.04 -5.59
N ALA A 124 -5.88 -17.19 -4.96
CA ALA A 124 -4.88 -17.83 -4.11
C ALA A 124 -4.31 -19.05 -4.84
N VAL A 125 -2.98 -19.12 -4.94
CA VAL A 125 -2.26 -20.24 -5.58
C VAL A 125 -1.67 -21.13 -4.51
N ALA A 126 -2.00 -22.42 -4.53
CA ALA A 126 -1.35 -23.41 -3.68
C ALA A 126 0.04 -23.75 -4.26
N GLY A 127 1.02 -22.87 -4.01
CA GLY A 127 2.38 -22.94 -4.53
C GLY A 127 3.27 -21.86 -3.95
N PHE A 128 4.41 -21.60 -4.61
CA PHE A 128 5.40 -20.60 -4.23
C PHE A 128 5.13 -19.23 -4.87
N PRO A 129 5.81 -18.15 -4.44
CA PRO A 129 5.60 -16.81 -5.02
C PRO A 129 5.91 -16.72 -6.51
N ALA A 130 6.84 -17.52 -7.03
CA ALA A 130 7.08 -17.56 -8.48
C ALA A 130 5.91 -18.22 -9.24
N ASP A 131 5.23 -19.20 -8.62
CA ASP A 131 4.09 -19.89 -9.22
C ASP A 131 2.90 -18.95 -9.43
N THR A 132 2.74 -17.91 -8.61
CA THR A 132 1.66 -16.92 -8.77
C THR A 132 1.82 -16.15 -10.08
N ILE A 133 3.06 -15.75 -10.39
CA ILE A 133 3.39 -15.02 -11.62
C ILE A 133 3.30 -15.93 -12.84
N VAL A 134 3.84 -17.15 -12.75
CA VAL A 134 3.73 -18.15 -13.82
C VAL A 134 2.26 -18.45 -14.12
N TRP A 135 1.43 -18.64 -13.08
CA TRP A 135 0.01 -18.88 -13.29
C TRP A 135 -0.69 -17.67 -13.91
N ALA A 136 -0.45 -16.47 -13.38
CA ALA A 136 -1.11 -15.26 -13.87
C ALA A 136 -0.74 -14.97 -15.33
N ILE A 137 0.56 -14.93 -15.63
CA ILE A 137 1.08 -14.43 -16.92
C ILE A 137 1.28 -15.57 -17.91
N ASP A 138 2.12 -16.55 -17.58
CA ASP A 138 2.55 -17.60 -18.53
C ASP A 138 1.44 -18.61 -18.83
N GLN A 139 0.56 -18.87 -17.86
CA GLN A 139 -0.59 -19.77 -18.02
C GLN A 139 -1.89 -19.02 -18.34
N HIS A 140 -1.83 -17.70 -18.55
CA HIS A 140 -2.98 -16.85 -18.85
C HIS A 140 -4.11 -16.96 -17.80
N GLY A 141 -3.74 -17.05 -16.52
CA GLY A 141 -4.68 -17.00 -15.40
C GLY A 141 -5.38 -15.65 -15.26
N ILE A 142 -4.79 -14.59 -15.83
CA ILE A 142 -5.42 -13.29 -16.10
C ILE A 142 -5.47 -13.06 -17.62
N ASP A 143 -6.45 -12.27 -18.06
CA ASP A 143 -6.75 -12.00 -19.48
C ASP A 143 -6.07 -10.74 -20.04
N PHE A 144 -5.11 -10.18 -19.29
CA PHE A 144 -4.35 -9.00 -19.65
C PHE A 144 -2.86 -9.16 -19.31
N VAL A 145 -2.01 -8.33 -19.92
CA VAL A 145 -0.61 -8.19 -19.54
C VAL A 145 -0.51 -7.05 -18.52
N PRO A 146 0.00 -7.28 -17.30
CA PRO A 146 0.15 -6.21 -16.31
C PRO A 146 1.18 -5.17 -16.79
N ASP A 147 0.86 -3.90 -16.61
CA ASP A 147 1.82 -2.80 -16.82
C ASP A 147 2.82 -2.71 -15.66
N LEU A 148 2.38 -3.14 -14.47
CA LEU A 148 3.18 -3.15 -13.25
C LEU A 148 2.90 -4.41 -12.43
N VAL A 149 3.96 -5.01 -11.91
CA VAL A 149 3.87 -6.05 -10.87
C VAL A 149 4.40 -5.48 -9.56
N VAL A 150 3.61 -5.59 -8.50
CA VAL A 150 3.94 -5.13 -7.15
C VAL A 150 4.03 -6.35 -6.23
N SER A 151 5.20 -6.59 -5.64
CA SER A 151 5.43 -7.69 -4.70
C SER A 151 5.67 -7.17 -3.29
N GLY A 152 4.82 -7.55 -2.35
CA GLY A 152 4.90 -7.18 -0.94
C GLY A 152 3.59 -6.60 -0.39
N ILE A 153 3.62 -5.80 0.68
CA ILE A 153 4.78 -5.48 1.53
C ILE A 153 5.14 -6.70 2.38
N ASN A 154 6.40 -7.14 2.34
CA ASN A 154 6.82 -8.33 3.07
C ASN A 154 7.10 -8.01 4.55
N ASN A 155 6.77 -8.93 5.45
CA ASN A 155 7.08 -8.83 6.86
C ASN A 155 8.54 -9.21 7.15
N GLY A 156 9.44 -8.23 7.03
CA GLY A 156 10.86 -8.41 7.31
C GLY A 156 11.76 -7.73 6.28
N GLN A 157 13.05 -7.92 6.43
CA GLN A 157 14.05 -7.45 5.48
C GLN A 157 14.31 -8.52 4.42
N ASN A 158 14.41 -8.11 3.16
CA ASN A 158 14.80 -8.94 2.02
C ASN A 158 16.02 -8.37 1.32
#